data_AF-A0A369UZK2-F1
#
_entry.id   AF-A0A369UZK2-F1
#
_cell.length_a   1.000
_cell.length_b   1.000
_cell.length_c   1.000
_cell.angle_alpha   90.00
_cell.angle_beta   90.00
_cell.angle_gamma   90.00
#
_symmetry.space_group_name_H-M   'P 1'
#
loop_
_entity.id
_entity.type
_entity.pdbx_description
1 polymer ?
#
loop_
_entity_poly.entity_id
_entity_poly.type
_entity_poly.pdbx_seq_one_letter_code
_entity_poly.pdbx_strand_id
1 'polypeptide(L)'
;MTAVTVSTDLADTVEQHLGDPYDPANPRGFGAVLAAREAGRPRTGEPLPDALTASTRPAPEAWLHALRALYRRSPALGRTVRTGLPENGPRAAALAVGACVGALDSALRVTVRHLRGRLLYGAPAIDIPQLREVLAGVHADLLLCDVLTTLAVRGEDALPAREGVHEQAVLGLVPRVLQGALDRLSVLMGSRFYVREGETGIFQLLLHETQRELFAPAHGPRPAPGPLPLTELVTAPCAAALLDPELAQAAPGRVLTTPVRRSPQPSGDVQQRLYADLIRRYEGARTFDLVERRIPDRP
;
A
#
# COMPACT_ATOMS: atom_id res chain seq x y z
N MET A 1 -15.87 5.11 15.82
CA MET A 1 -15.29 4.01 15.04
C MET A 1 -15.57 2.73 15.78
N THR A 2 -16.58 1.96 15.35
CA THR A 2 -16.93 0.67 15.95
C THR A 2 -15.82 -0.30 15.57
N ALA A 3 -15.04 -0.76 16.56
CA ALA A 3 -13.91 -1.66 16.33
C ALA A 3 -14.45 -3.04 15.93
N VAL A 4 -14.55 -3.29 14.63
CA VAL A 4 -14.52 -4.66 14.10
C VAL A 4 -13.16 -5.22 14.53
N THR A 5 -13.17 -6.27 15.34
CA THR A 5 -11.94 -6.93 15.81
C THR A 5 -11.31 -7.65 14.61
N VAL A 6 -10.51 -6.91 13.83
CA VAL A 6 -9.70 -7.48 12.76
C VAL A 6 -8.59 -8.29 13.42
N SER A 7 -8.51 -9.58 13.13
CA SER A 7 -7.44 -10.46 13.62
C SER A 7 -6.11 -10.06 12.95
N THR A 8 -5.25 -9.35 13.67
CA THR A 8 -3.94 -8.89 13.17
C THR A 8 -2.76 -9.76 13.62
N ASP A 9 -3.00 -10.76 14.48
CA ASP A 9 -1.96 -11.57 15.13
C ASP A 9 -0.93 -12.17 14.16
N LEU A 10 -1.39 -12.69 13.02
CA LEU A 10 -0.50 -13.23 11.99
C LEU A 10 0.41 -12.15 11.43
N ALA A 11 -0.16 -11.00 11.12
CA ALA A 11 0.55 -9.89 10.56
C ALA A 11 1.51 -9.25 11.58
N ASP A 12 1.16 -9.26 12.86
CA ASP A 12 2.03 -8.80 13.95
C ASP A 12 3.21 -9.75 14.18
N THR A 13 2.96 -11.07 14.09
CA THR A 13 4.01 -12.10 14.09
C THR A 13 5.00 -11.90 12.93
N VAL A 14 4.48 -11.60 11.73
CA VAL A 14 5.32 -11.32 10.57
C VAL A 14 6.14 -10.04 10.75
N GLU A 15 5.53 -8.95 11.23
CA GLU A 15 6.27 -7.70 11.50
C GLU A 15 7.37 -7.89 12.55
N GLN A 16 7.09 -8.63 13.64
CA GLN A 16 8.09 -8.94 14.67
C GLN A 16 9.25 -9.77 14.10
N HIS A 17 8.96 -10.75 13.24
CA HIS A 17 9.99 -11.55 12.58
C HIS A 17 10.85 -10.72 11.61
N LEU A 18 10.23 -9.79 10.89
CA LEU A 18 10.92 -8.89 9.95
C LEU A 18 11.77 -7.83 10.66
N GLY A 19 11.36 -7.37 11.84
CA GLY A 19 12.09 -6.41 12.66
C GLY A 19 12.25 -5.03 12.02
N ASP A 20 13.08 -4.18 12.65
CA ASP A 20 13.30 -2.80 12.23
C ASP A 20 13.89 -2.74 10.80
N PRO A 21 13.22 -2.07 9.85
CA PRO A 21 13.71 -1.91 8.49
C PRO A 21 15.06 -1.24 8.32
N TYR A 22 15.43 -0.32 9.20
CA TYR A 22 16.61 0.52 9.06
C TYR A 22 17.79 0.05 9.91
N ASP A 23 17.59 -0.92 10.79
CA ASP A 23 18.67 -1.51 11.57
C ASP A 23 19.69 -2.20 10.63
N PRO A 24 20.95 -1.72 10.55
CA PRO A 24 21.96 -2.31 9.69
C PRO A 24 22.37 -3.73 10.12
N ALA A 25 22.12 -4.11 11.38
CA ALA A 25 22.35 -5.45 11.87
C ALA A 25 21.19 -6.42 11.58
N ASN A 26 20.02 -5.90 11.18
CA ASN A 26 18.87 -6.73 10.87
C ASN A 26 19.12 -7.48 9.55
N PRO A 27 19.24 -8.82 9.58
CA PRO A 27 19.45 -9.59 8.37
C PRO A 27 18.23 -9.54 7.45
N ARG A 28 17.08 -8.99 7.86
CA ARG A 28 15.88 -8.80 7.05
C ARG A 28 15.59 -7.32 6.79
N GLY A 29 16.49 -6.42 7.16
CA GLY A 29 16.37 -4.98 6.94
C GLY A 29 16.55 -4.58 5.47
N PHE A 30 16.32 -3.31 5.16
CA PHE A 30 16.43 -2.80 3.79
C PHE A 30 17.83 -2.95 3.20
N GLY A 31 18.89 -2.73 4.00
CA GLY A 31 20.26 -2.93 3.56
C GLY A 31 20.52 -4.36 3.09
N ALA A 32 20.02 -5.35 3.84
CA ALA A 32 20.19 -6.75 3.51
C ALA A 32 19.35 -7.20 2.30
N VAL A 33 18.18 -6.59 2.08
CA VAL A 33 17.36 -6.80 0.87
C VAL A 33 18.06 -6.21 -0.36
N LEU A 34 18.58 -4.99 -0.26
CA LEU A 34 19.32 -4.33 -1.34
C LEU A 34 20.59 -5.10 -1.72
N ALA A 35 21.38 -5.52 -0.73
CA ALA A 35 22.61 -6.30 -0.96
C ALA A 35 22.32 -7.62 -1.68
N ALA A 36 21.23 -8.31 -1.31
CA ALA A 36 20.83 -9.55 -1.96
C ALA A 36 20.37 -9.33 -3.41
N ARG A 37 19.65 -8.23 -3.68
CA ARG A 37 19.27 -7.82 -5.03
C ARG A 37 20.49 -7.53 -5.91
N GLU A 38 21.46 -6.78 -5.39
CA GLU A 38 22.71 -6.44 -6.10
C GLU A 38 23.53 -7.69 -6.43
N ALA A 39 23.57 -8.66 -5.51
CA ALA A 39 24.21 -9.96 -5.73
C ALA A 39 23.46 -10.88 -6.71
N GLY A 40 22.34 -10.44 -7.30
CA GLY A 40 21.52 -11.25 -8.19
C GLY A 40 20.77 -12.40 -7.49
N ARG A 41 20.63 -12.35 -6.16
CA ARG A 41 19.98 -13.37 -5.33
C ARG A 41 18.80 -12.76 -4.57
N PRO A 42 17.66 -12.46 -5.22
CA PRO A 42 16.47 -11.98 -4.53
C PRO A 42 16.14 -12.88 -3.34
N ARG A 43 15.77 -12.26 -2.23
CA ARG A 43 15.46 -12.98 -1.00
C ARG A 43 14.07 -13.58 -1.16
N THR A 44 14.00 -14.81 -1.64
CA THR A 44 12.72 -15.48 -1.95
C THR A 44 12.54 -16.81 -1.23
N GLY A 45 13.56 -17.28 -0.51
CA GLY A 45 13.57 -18.60 0.14
C GLY A 45 13.94 -18.57 1.62
N GLU A 46 13.80 -17.43 2.28
CA GLU A 46 14.09 -17.33 3.71
C GLU A 46 13.07 -18.07 4.56
N PRO A 47 13.49 -18.64 5.71
CA PRO A 47 12.54 -19.17 6.67
C PRO A 47 11.63 -18.05 7.16
N LEU A 48 10.34 -18.25 6.90
CA LEU A 48 9.25 -17.40 7.33
C LEU A 48 8.70 -17.92 8.65
N PRO A 49 7.94 -17.10 9.40
CA PRO A 49 7.32 -17.56 10.64
C PRO A 49 6.46 -18.81 10.40
N ASP A 50 6.54 -19.78 11.32
CA ASP A 50 5.78 -21.02 11.25
C ASP A 50 4.26 -20.78 11.09
N ALA A 51 3.78 -19.64 11.59
CA ALA A 51 2.39 -19.20 11.45
C ALA A 51 1.95 -19.01 9.97
N LEU A 52 2.88 -18.74 9.04
CA LEU A 52 2.61 -18.70 7.60
C LEU A 52 2.65 -20.11 6.95
N THR A 53 3.14 -21.12 7.66
CA THR A 53 3.23 -22.51 7.19
C THR A 53 2.31 -23.47 7.95
N ALA A 54 1.57 -22.98 8.95
CA ALA A 54 0.68 -23.76 9.79
C ALA A 54 -0.48 -24.36 8.97
N SER A 55 -0.92 -25.56 9.34
CA SER A 55 -2.03 -26.25 8.67
C SER A 55 -3.38 -25.55 8.84
N THR A 56 -3.55 -24.83 9.95
CA THR A 56 -4.76 -24.04 10.21
C THR A 56 -4.73 -22.78 9.35
N ARG A 57 -5.69 -22.66 8.43
CA ARG A 57 -5.76 -21.50 7.54
C ARG A 57 -6.33 -20.28 8.27
N PRO A 58 -5.60 -19.16 8.32
CA PRO A 58 -6.14 -17.91 8.80
C PRO A 58 -7.22 -17.37 7.83
N ALA A 59 -8.05 -16.46 8.33
CA ALA A 59 -9.03 -15.77 7.50
C ALA A 59 -8.35 -15.00 6.35
N PRO A 60 -9.01 -14.81 5.18
CA PRO A 60 -8.42 -14.11 4.04
C PRO A 60 -7.88 -12.71 4.37
N GLU A 61 -8.57 -11.98 5.24
CA GLU A 61 -8.12 -10.64 5.68
C GLU A 61 -6.84 -10.70 6.54
N ALA A 62 -6.67 -11.74 7.38
CA ALA A 62 -5.43 -11.94 8.11
C ALA A 62 -4.25 -12.22 7.16
N TRP A 63 -4.51 -12.97 6.06
CA TRP A 63 -3.53 -13.14 4.98
C TRP A 63 -3.20 -11.83 4.27
N LEU A 64 -4.20 -11.00 3.98
CA LEU A 64 -4.00 -9.67 3.38
C LEU A 64 -3.04 -8.83 4.22
N HIS A 65 -3.27 -8.75 5.54
CA HIS A 65 -2.43 -7.97 6.43
C HIS A 65 -1.02 -8.55 6.59
N ALA A 66 -0.87 -9.88 6.61
CA ALA A 66 0.42 -10.54 6.65
C ALA A 66 1.22 -10.32 5.36
N LEU A 67 0.56 -10.39 4.20
CA LEU A 67 1.17 -10.07 2.91
C LEU A 67 1.58 -8.60 2.84
N ARG A 68 0.77 -7.65 3.36
CA ARG A 68 1.17 -6.24 3.44
C ARG A 68 2.44 -6.04 4.27
N ALA A 69 2.62 -6.78 5.37
CA ALA A 69 3.86 -6.75 6.16
C ALA A 69 5.07 -7.23 5.34
N LEU A 70 4.93 -8.31 4.57
CA LEU A 70 5.98 -8.78 3.67
C LEU A 70 6.26 -7.79 2.53
N TYR A 71 5.22 -7.21 1.94
CA TYR A 71 5.35 -6.27 0.81
C TYR A 71 5.89 -4.90 1.24
N ARG A 72 5.68 -4.50 2.51
CA ARG A 72 6.41 -3.37 3.13
C ARG A 72 7.92 -3.59 3.08
N ARG A 73 8.37 -4.85 3.14
CA ARG A 73 9.79 -5.21 3.04
C ARG A 73 10.25 -5.36 1.58
N SER A 74 9.58 -6.21 0.83
CA SER A 74 9.84 -6.52 -0.57
C SER A 74 8.65 -7.31 -1.16
N PRO A 75 7.99 -6.80 -2.22
CA PRO A 75 6.98 -7.58 -2.93
C PRO A 75 7.51 -8.92 -3.47
N ALA A 76 8.80 -9.04 -3.79
CA ALA A 76 9.38 -10.33 -4.19
C ALA A 76 9.34 -11.37 -3.05
N LEU A 77 9.64 -10.96 -1.80
CA LEU A 77 9.47 -11.81 -0.62
C LEU A 77 8.01 -12.27 -0.49
N GLY A 78 7.07 -11.32 -0.48
CA GLY A 78 5.67 -11.65 -0.27
C GLY A 78 5.04 -12.49 -1.39
N ARG A 79 5.50 -12.33 -2.64
CA ARG A 79 5.04 -13.15 -3.77
C ARG A 79 5.27 -14.64 -3.54
N THR A 80 6.39 -15.02 -2.95
CA THR A 80 6.75 -16.44 -2.73
C THR A 80 5.75 -17.13 -1.82
N VAL A 81 5.38 -16.45 -0.73
CA VAL A 81 4.33 -16.87 0.21
C VAL A 81 3.00 -16.97 -0.50
N ARG A 82 2.64 -15.90 -1.23
CA ARG A 82 1.36 -15.82 -1.94
C ARG A 82 1.20 -16.94 -2.96
N THR A 83 2.24 -17.27 -3.73
CA THR A 83 2.19 -18.35 -4.72
C THR A 83 2.11 -19.75 -4.11
N GLY A 84 2.48 -19.89 -2.82
CA GLY A 84 2.29 -21.12 -2.06
C GLY A 84 0.89 -21.27 -1.46
N LEU A 85 0.06 -20.22 -1.50
CA LEU A 85 -1.32 -20.30 -1.02
C LEU A 85 -2.17 -21.14 -1.99
N PRO A 86 -3.06 -22.01 -1.48
CA PRO A 86 -3.97 -22.80 -2.32
C PRO A 86 -5.15 -21.96 -2.86
N GLU A 87 -5.08 -20.63 -2.80
CA GLU A 87 -6.12 -19.72 -3.27
C GLU A 87 -5.96 -19.42 -4.76
N ASN A 88 -7.06 -19.52 -5.50
CA ASN A 88 -7.13 -19.20 -6.92
C ASN A 88 -8.32 -18.29 -7.20
N GLY A 89 -8.30 -17.62 -8.36
CA GLY A 89 -9.41 -16.78 -8.83
C GLY A 89 -9.42 -15.36 -8.26
N PRO A 90 -10.58 -14.67 -8.27
CA PRO A 90 -10.66 -13.23 -8.00
C PRO A 90 -10.16 -12.81 -6.61
N ARG A 91 -10.37 -13.64 -5.57
CA ARG A 91 -9.89 -13.36 -4.21
C ARG A 91 -8.36 -13.41 -4.11
N ALA A 92 -7.73 -14.41 -4.75
CA ALA A 92 -6.27 -14.50 -4.79
C ALA A 92 -5.64 -13.30 -5.53
N ALA A 93 -6.30 -12.85 -6.60
CA ALA A 93 -5.90 -11.64 -7.31
C ALA A 93 -6.09 -10.37 -6.45
N ALA A 94 -7.19 -10.27 -5.70
CA ALA A 94 -7.42 -9.19 -4.75
C ALA A 94 -6.38 -9.15 -3.62
N LEU A 95 -5.96 -10.32 -3.10
CA LEU A 95 -4.85 -10.42 -2.14
C LEU A 95 -3.53 -9.93 -2.75
N ALA A 96 -3.21 -10.31 -3.98
CA ALA A 96 -1.99 -9.87 -4.66
C ALA A 96 -1.93 -8.34 -4.81
N VAL A 97 -3.02 -7.74 -5.31
CA VAL A 97 -3.11 -6.28 -5.49
C VAL A 97 -3.18 -5.57 -4.13
N GLY A 98 -3.95 -6.09 -3.17
CA GLY A 98 -4.09 -5.53 -1.83
C GLY A 98 -2.82 -5.60 -1.00
N ALA A 99 -1.94 -6.57 -1.25
CA ALA A 99 -0.62 -6.65 -0.63
C ALA A 99 0.29 -5.48 -1.03
N CYS A 100 0.17 -4.98 -2.27
CA CYS A 100 0.93 -3.83 -2.77
C CYS A 100 0.64 -2.52 -2.01
N VAL A 101 -0.47 -2.43 -1.27
CA VAL A 101 -0.72 -1.33 -0.32
C VAL A 101 0.41 -1.24 0.71
N GLY A 102 0.96 -2.38 1.16
CA GLY A 102 2.11 -2.41 2.06
C GLY A 102 3.37 -1.84 1.42
N ALA A 103 3.62 -2.12 0.14
CA ALA A 103 4.78 -1.54 -0.55
C ALA A 103 4.64 -0.01 -0.71
N LEU A 104 3.42 0.49 -0.98
CA LEU A 104 3.15 1.93 -1.01
C LEU A 104 3.31 2.58 0.38
N ASP A 105 2.92 1.90 1.47
CA ASP A 105 3.14 2.37 2.85
C ASP A 105 4.63 2.64 3.10
N SER A 106 5.49 1.64 2.83
CA SER A 106 6.94 1.80 2.96
C SER A 106 7.50 2.87 2.04
N ALA A 107 7.05 2.96 0.78
CA ALA A 107 7.51 3.99 -0.14
C ALA A 107 7.14 5.40 0.37
N LEU A 108 5.91 5.59 0.84
CA LEU A 108 5.43 6.85 1.42
C LEU A 108 6.23 7.22 2.67
N ARG A 109 6.53 6.24 3.52
CA ARG A 109 7.34 6.42 4.73
C ARG A 109 8.77 6.86 4.42
N VAL A 110 9.42 6.19 3.46
CA VAL A 110 10.76 6.56 2.96
C VAL A 110 10.75 8.00 2.43
N THR A 111 9.69 8.39 1.70
CA THR A 111 9.55 9.76 1.20
C THR A 111 9.35 10.77 2.32
N VAL A 112 8.52 10.49 3.32
CA VAL A 112 8.35 11.36 4.49
C VAL A 112 9.67 11.53 5.22
N ARG A 113 10.40 10.43 5.51
CA ARG A 113 11.73 10.48 6.13
C ARG A 113 12.71 11.34 5.33
N HIS A 114 12.75 11.14 4.00
CA HIS A 114 13.59 11.92 3.11
C HIS A 114 13.27 13.43 3.16
N LEU A 115 11.99 13.80 3.08
CA LEU A 115 11.56 15.19 3.05
C LEU A 115 11.72 15.89 4.42
N ARG A 116 11.66 15.16 5.53
CA ARG A 116 11.98 15.69 6.87
C ARG A 116 13.45 16.00 7.03
N GLY A 117 14.35 15.15 6.49
CA GLY A 117 15.79 15.34 6.58
C GLY A 117 16.37 16.30 5.54
N ARG A 118 15.61 16.65 4.49
CA ARG A 118 16.07 17.50 3.38
C ARG A 118 15.72 18.96 3.63
N LEU A 119 16.72 19.84 3.63
CA LEU A 119 16.50 21.29 3.67
C LEU A 119 16.42 21.87 2.26
N LEU A 120 15.38 22.67 2.01
CA LEU A 120 15.18 23.47 0.80
C LEU A 120 14.81 24.89 1.23
N TYR A 121 15.49 25.89 0.66
CA TYR A 121 15.24 27.31 0.99
C TYR A 121 15.34 27.62 2.50
N GLY A 122 16.20 26.90 3.22
CA GLY A 122 16.43 27.09 4.66
C GLY A 122 15.45 26.38 5.59
N ALA A 123 14.46 25.64 5.08
CA ALA A 123 13.48 24.90 5.86
C ALA A 123 13.37 23.43 5.42
N PRO A 124 12.84 22.51 6.25
CA PRO A 124 12.53 21.15 5.84
C PRO A 124 11.62 21.13 4.61
N ALA A 125 11.96 20.30 3.62
CA ALA A 125 11.20 20.19 2.37
C ALA A 125 9.76 19.74 2.63
N ILE A 126 9.54 18.96 3.69
CA ILE A 126 8.21 18.49 4.08
C ILE A 126 7.23 19.63 4.43
N ASP A 127 7.73 20.82 4.77
CA ASP A 127 6.89 21.98 5.11
C ASP A 127 6.35 22.73 3.88
N ILE A 128 6.87 22.42 2.68
CA ILE A 128 6.46 23.05 1.43
C ILE A 128 5.00 22.66 1.12
N PRO A 129 4.07 23.64 0.96
CA PRO A 129 2.64 23.36 0.78
C PRO A 129 2.32 22.36 -0.34
N GLN A 130 2.97 22.51 -1.49
CA GLN A 130 2.75 21.65 -2.65
C GLN A 130 3.18 20.19 -2.38
N LEU A 131 4.22 19.98 -1.56
CA LEU A 131 4.63 18.61 -1.20
C LEU A 131 3.64 18.00 -0.21
N ARG A 132 3.11 18.82 0.71
CA ARG A 132 2.06 18.39 1.66
C ARG A 132 0.77 17.98 0.95
N GLU A 133 0.38 18.68 -0.10
CA GLU A 133 -0.76 18.31 -0.96
C GLU A 133 -0.54 16.96 -1.63
N VAL A 134 0.65 16.72 -2.21
CA VAL A 134 0.97 15.45 -2.86
C VAL A 134 1.02 14.29 -1.86
N LEU A 135 1.64 14.49 -0.69
CA LEU A 135 1.68 13.48 0.37
C LEU A 135 0.27 13.13 0.88
N ALA A 136 -0.59 14.14 1.09
CA ALA A 136 -1.99 13.93 1.46
C ALA A 136 -2.75 13.17 0.37
N GLY A 137 -2.52 13.51 -0.91
CA GLY A 137 -3.13 12.82 -2.04
C GLY A 137 -2.70 11.35 -2.14
N VAL A 138 -1.42 11.05 -1.93
CA VAL A 138 -0.92 9.66 -1.90
C VAL A 138 -1.50 8.89 -0.72
N HIS A 139 -1.63 9.51 0.45
CA HIS A 139 -2.29 8.89 1.61
C HIS A 139 -3.76 8.56 1.32
N ALA A 140 -4.50 9.49 0.68
CA ALA A 140 -5.87 9.23 0.26
C ALA A 140 -5.98 8.09 -0.77
N ASP A 141 -5.05 8.02 -1.72
CA ASP A 141 -4.99 6.92 -2.69
C ASP A 141 -4.70 5.57 -2.01
N LEU A 142 -3.81 5.56 -1.01
CA LEU A 142 -3.51 4.36 -0.22
C LEU A 142 -4.78 3.87 0.50
N LEU A 143 -5.48 4.77 1.20
CA LEU A 143 -6.72 4.45 1.92
C LEU A 143 -7.83 3.97 0.97
N LEU A 144 -7.99 4.61 -0.19
CA LEU A 144 -8.93 4.17 -1.23
C LEU A 144 -8.62 2.74 -1.69
N CYS A 145 -7.35 2.46 -2.01
CA CYS A 145 -6.93 1.12 -2.44
C CYS A 145 -7.15 0.08 -1.35
N ASP A 146 -6.92 0.45 -0.09
CA ASP A 146 -7.15 -0.43 1.05
C ASP A 146 -8.63 -0.79 1.22
N VAL A 147 -9.54 0.20 1.20
CA VAL A 147 -10.99 -0.05 1.28
C VAL A 147 -11.44 -1.03 0.20
N LEU A 148 -11.09 -0.76 -1.06
CA LEU A 148 -11.52 -1.58 -2.20
C LEU A 148 -10.98 -3.01 -2.12
N THR A 149 -9.71 -3.17 -1.74
CA THR A 149 -9.09 -4.50 -1.64
C THR A 149 -9.58 -5.27 -0.42
N THR A 150 -9.84 -4.59 0.70
CA THR A 150 -10.40 -5.20 1.91
C THR A 150 -11.81 -5.73 1.67
N LEU A 151 -12.69 -4.95 1.04
CA LEU A 151 -14.04 -5.40 0.69
C LEU A 151 -14.01 -6.63 -0.24
N ALA A 152 -13.16 -6.62 -1.27
CA ALA A 152 -13.02 -7.74 -2.18
C ALA A 152 -12.47 -9.01 -1.51
N VAL A 153 -11.50 -8.87 -0.59
CA VAL A 153 -10.95 -9.99 0.17
C VAL A 153 -11.99 -10.59 1.12
N ARG A 154 -12.77 -9.74 1.80
CA ARG A 154 -13.91 -10.16 2.63
C ARG A 154 -15.04 -10.78 1.81
N GLY A 155 -15.11 -10.49 0.51
CA GLY A 155 -16.23 -10.89 -0.34
C GLY A 155 -17.49 -10.07 -0.08
N GLU A 156 -17.34 -8.86 0.46
CA GLU A 156 -18.44 -7.94 0.71
C GLU A 156 -18.81 -7.21 -0.58
N ASP A 157 -19.94 -7.59 -1.17
CA ASP A 157 -20.45 -6.91 -2.36
C ASP A 157 -21.20 -5.63 -1.98
N ALA A 158 -20.49 -4.51 -2.08
CA ALA A 158 -21.04 -3.17 -1.90
C ALA A 158 -22.17 -2.80 -2.88
N LEU A 159 -22.21 -3.42 -4.08
CA LEU A 159 -23.18 -3.09 -5.14
C LEU A 159 -23.71 -4.39 -5.78
N PRO A 160 -24.50 -5.21 -5.04
CA PRO A 160 -24.90 -6.55 -5.47
C PRO A 160 -25.77 -6.58 -6.72
N ALA A 161 -26.42 -5.46 -7.07
CA ALA A 161 -27.17 -5.31 -8.31
C ALA A 161 -26.27 -5.13 -9.56
N ARG A 162 -24.96 -4.95 -9.38
CA ARG A 162 -23.99 -4.66 -10.46
C ARG A 162 -22.83 -5.64 -10.42
N GLU A 163 -22.97 -6.74 -11.15
CA GLU A 163 -21.96 -7.80 -11.18
C GLU A 163 -20.59 -7.29 -11.67
N GLY A 164 -19.51 -7.76 -11.02
CA GLY A 164 -18.14 -7.52 -11.46
C GLY A 164 -17.58 -6.13 -11.16
N VAL A 165 -18.34 -5.23 -10.53
CA VAL A 165 -17.87 -3.87 -10.18
C VAL A 165 -16.67 -3.91 -9.24
N HIS A 166 -16.70 -4.74 -8.20
CA HIS A 166 -15.56 -4.91 -7.28
C HIS A 166 -14.31 -5.46 -7.97
N GLU A 167 -14.49 -6.46 -8.84
CA GLU A 167 -13.37 -7.02 -9.61
C GLU A 167 -12.74 -5.96 -10.53
N GLN A 168 -13.55 -5.13 -11.19
CA GLN A 168 -13.07 -4.02 -12.01
C GLN A 168 -12.37 -2.95 -11.18
N ALA A 169 -12.88 -2.63 -10.00
CA ALA A 169 -12.23 -1.70 -9.10
C ALA A 169 -10.85 -2.24 -8.68
N VAL A 170 -10.78 -3.49 -8.24
CA VAL A 170 -9.55 -4.08 -7.68
C VAL A 170 -8.53 -4.48 -8.73
N LEU A 171 -8.95 -4.99 -9.89
CA LEU A 171 -8.01 -5.46 -10.93
C LEU A 171 -7.83 -4.44 -12.06
N GLY A 172 -8.75 -3.48 -12.22
CA GLY A 172 -8.67 -2.43 -13.23
C GLY A 172 -8.17 -1.09 -12.68
N LEU A 173 -8.77 -0.59 -11.60
CA LEU A 173 -8.47 0.73 -11.05
C LEU A 173 -7.28 0.72 -10.07
N VAL A 174 -7.33 -0.11 -9.04
CA VAL A 174 -6.35 -0.11 -7.93
C VAL A 174 -4.90 -0.23 -8.41
N PRO A 175 -4.52 -1.11 -9.36
CA PRO A 175 -3.14 -1.19 -9.85
C PRO A 175 -2.65 0.13 -10.43
N ARG A 176 -3.53 0.86 -11.13
CA ARG A 176 -3.21 2.16 -11.75
C ARG A 176 -3.11 3.27 -10.70
N VAL A 177 -3.96 3.23 -9.67
CA VAL A 177 -3.90 4.17 -8.54
C VAL A 177 -2.60 3.99 -7.76
N LEU A 178 -2.27 2.76 -7.37
CA LEU A 178 -1.03 2.43 -6.67
C LEU A 178 0.21 2.85 -7.48
N GLN A 179 0.21 2.53 -8.78
CA GLN A 179 1.29 2.94 -9.68
C GLN A 179 1.44 4.46 -9.77
N GLY A 180 0.33 5.18 -9.99
CA GLY A 180 0.35 6.64 -10.05
C GLY A 180 0.73 7.31 -8.72
N ALA A 181 0.46 6.66 -7.59
CA ALA A 181 0.91 7.11 -6.28
C ALA A 181 2.43 6.93 -6.11
N LEU A 182 2.97 5.77 -6.45
CA LEU A 182 4.42 5.50 -6.47
C LEU A 182 5.17 6.46 -7.41
N ASP A 183 4.61 6.74 -8.59
CA ASP A 183 5.19 7.69 -9.55
C ASP A 183 5.27 9.10 -8.98
N ARG A 184 4.21 9.58 -8.30
CA ARG A 184 4.25 10.88 -7.59
C ARG A 184 5.31 10.90 -6.50
N LEU A 185 5.41 9.84 -5.69
CA LEU A 185 6.46 9.75 -4.68
C LEU A 185 7.86 9.77 -5.30
N SER A 186 8.06 9.12 -6.45
CA SER A 186 9.36 9.13 -7.14
C SER A 186 9.81 10.55 -7.54
N VAL A 187 8.86 11.40 -7.92
CA VAL A 187 9.12 12.83 -8.22
C VAL A 187 9.54 13.58 -6.95
N LEU A 188 8.87 13.33 -5.82
CA LEU A 188 9.20 13.91 -4.51
C LEU A 188 10.60 13.51 -4.02
N MET A 189 11.01 12.27 -4.30
CA MET A 189 12.37 11.79 -4.02
C MET A 189 13.44 12.53 -4.84
N GLY A 190 13.09 13.12 -5.98
CA GLY A 190 14.02 13.86 -6.84
C GLY A 190 15.25 13.02 -7.22
N SER A 191 16.45 13.57 -7.07
CA SER A 191 17.69 12.85 -7.39
C SER A 191 17.96 11.65 -6.46
N ARG A 192 17.39 11.62 -5.24
CA ARG A 192 17.54 10.48 -4.31
C ARG A 192 16.85 9.22 -4.83
N PHE A 193 15.91 9.35 -5.76
CA PHE A 193 15.30 8.20 -6.44
C PHE A 193 16.33 7.29 -7.13
N TYR A 194 17.43 7.86 -7.64
CA TYR A 194 18.46 7.12 -8.38
C TYR A 194 19.57 6.53 -7.49
N VAL A 195 19.59 6.90 -6.21
CA VAL A 195 20.58 6.41 -5.26
C VAL A 195 20.14 5.03 -4.76
N ARG A 196 21.03 4.03 -4.87
CA ARG A 196 20.75 2.64 -4.49
C ARG A 196 21.18 2.27 -3.07
N GLU A 197 21.86 3.18 -2.40
CA GLU A 197 22.44 2.98 -1.08
C GLU A 197 21.78 3.88 -0.03
N GLY A 198 21.99 3.53 1.24
CA GLY A 198 21.50 4.29 2.38
C GLY A 198 19.99 4.21 2.58
N GLU A 199 19.47 5.11 3.41
CA GLU A 199 18.09 5.06 3.93
C GLU A 199 17.00 5.16 2.85
N THR A 200 17.31 5.75 1.69
CA THR A 200 16.36 5.91 0.59
C THR A 200 16.50 4.85 -0.50
N GLY A 201 17.57 4.05 -0.47
CA GLY A 201 17.94 3.13 -1.57
C GLY A 201 16.88 2.09 -1.90
N ILE A 202 16.05 1.73 -0.91
CA ILE A 202 14.99 0.74 -1.07
C ILE A 202 13.85 1.22 -1.97
N PHE A 203 13.62 2.55 -2.06
CA PHE A 203 12.45 3.11 -2.73
C PHE A 203 12.29 2.59 -4.17
N GLN A 204 13.38 2.61 -4.94
CA GLN A 204 13.33 2.21 -6.33
C GLN A 204 13.15 0.69 -6.49
N LEU A 205 13.61 -0.11 -5.52
CA LEU A 205 13.33 -1.55 -5.50
C LEU A 205 11.85 -1.82 -5.22
N LEU A 206 11.27 -1.17 -4.20
CA LEU A 206 9.84 -1.27 -3.89
C LEU A 206 8.98 -0.90 -5.11
N LEU A 207 9.29 0.23 -5.76
CA LEU A 207 8.58 0.67 -6.95
C LEU A 207 8.67 -0.37 -8.07
N HIS A 208 9.87 -0.88 -8.36
CA HIS A 208 10.09 -1.86 -9.42
C HIS A 208 9.38 -3.21 -9.14
N GLU A 209 9.49 -3.74 -7.92
CA GLU A 209 8.87 -5.01 -7.58
C GLU A 209 7.35 -4.90 -7.53
N THR A 210 6.81 -3.76 -7.07
CA THR A 210 5.37 -3.48 -7.06
C THR A 210 4.83 -3.39 -8.48
N GLN A 211 5.50 -2.68 -9.40
CA GLN A 211 5.14 -2.64 -10.82
C GLN A 211 5.04 -4.04 -11.42
N ARG A 212 6.01 -4.90 -11.13
CA ARG A 212 6.02 -6.28 -11.62
C ARG A 212 4.88 -7.12 -11.06
N GLU A 213 4.45 -6.87 -9.83
CA GLU A 213 3.29 -7.54 -9.26
C GLU A 213 1.99 -7.06 -9.90
N LEU A 214 1.79 -5.75 -9.95
CA LEU A 214 0.54 -5.12 -10.37
C LEU A 214 0.18 -5.40 -11.83
N PHE A 215 1.19 -5.54 -12.70
CA PHE A 215 0.99 -5.72 -14.14
C PHE A 215 1.43 -7.10 -14.63
N ALA A 216 1.46 -8.10 -13.75
CA ALA A 216 1.69 -9.49 -14.15
C ALA A 216 0.54 -10.01 -15.04
N PRO A 217 0.81 -10.74 -16.14
CA PRO A 217 -0.21 -11.11 -17.15
C PRO A 217 -1.44 -11.86 -16.65
N ALA A 218 -1.37 -12.48 -15.47
CA ALA A 218 -2.41 -13.37 -14.95
C ALA A 218 -3.60 -12.65 -14.26
N HIS A 219 -3.60 -11.31 -14.15
CA HIS A 219 -4.52 -10.57 -13.25
C HIS A 219 -5.46 -9.56 -13.95
N GLY A 220 -5.81 -9.76 -15.22
CA GLY A 220 -6.74 -8.86 -15.91
C GLY A 220 -8.18 -8.94 -15.37
N PRO A 221 -8.89 -7.81 -15.17
CA PRO A 221 -10.31 -7.84 -14.83
C PRO A 221 -11.12 -8.46 -15.98
N ARG A 222 -12.24 -9.12 -15.65
CA ARG A 222 -13.26 -9.39 -16.66
C ARG A 222 -13.69 -8.11 -17.40
N PRO A 223 -14.05 -8.21 -18.69
CA PRO A 223 -14.53 -7.06 -19.45
C PRO A 223 -15.70 -6.39 -18.72
N ALA A 224 -15.63 -5.06 -18.58
CA ALA A 224 -16.62 -4.30 -17.85
C ALA A 224 -17.89 -4.09 -18.70
N PRO A 225 -19.11 -4.26 -18.13
CA PRO A 225 -20.36 -3.96 -18.84
C PRO A 225 -20.62 -2.44 -18.94
N GLY A 226 -19.82 -1.58 -18.29
CA GLY A 226 -19.97 -0.14 -18.30
C GLY A 226 -18.87 0.56 -17.48
N PRO A 227 -18.94 1.90 -17.34
CA PRO A 227 -17.97 2.65 -16.52
C PRO A 227 -18.08 2.24 -15.04
N LEU A 228 -16.94 2.26 -14.34
CA LEU A 228 -16.89 1.94 -12.91
C LEU A 228 -17.65 3.01 -12.10
N PRO A 229 -18.73 2.65 -11.36
CA PRO A 229 -19.49 3.60 -10.55
C PRO A 229 -18.75 3.87 -9.22
N LEU A 230 -17.55 4.46 -9.30
CA LEU A 230 -16.65 4.58 -8.15
C LEU A 230 -17.25 5.39 -7.01
N THR A 231 -18.01 6.46 -7.30
CA THR A 231 -18.67 7.25 -6.27
C THR A 231 -19.68 6.41 -5.48
N GLU A 232 -20.55 5.65 -6.16
CA GLU A 232 -21.50 4.73 -5.51
C GLU A 232 -20.77 3.67 -4.69
N LEU A 233 -19.65 3.17 -5.20
CA LEU A 233 -18.85 2.14 -4.56
C LEU A 233 -18.22 2.63 -3.24
N VAL A 234 -17.67 3.84 -3.21
CA VAL A 234 -17.00 4.38 -1.99
C VAL A 234 -17.97 5.00 -0.99
N THR A 235 -19.20 5.33 -1.40
CA THR A 235 -20.25 5.82 -0.49
C THR A 235 -21.17 4.71 0.00
N ALA A 236 -21.07 3.49 -0.55
CA ALA A 236 -21.83 2.34 -0.09
C ALA A 236 -21.60 2.08 1.41
N PRO A 237 -22.62 1.59 2.15
CA PRO A 237 -22.53 1.45 3.60
C PRO A 237 -21.32 0.65 4.12
N CYS A 238 -20.94 -0.44 3.44
CA CYS A 238 -19.76 -1.22 3.83
C CYS A 238 -18.44 -0.47 3.61
N ALA A 239 -18.32 0.32 2.54
CA ALA A 239 -17.15 1.17 2.29
C ALA A 239 -17.10 2.35 3.27
N ALA A 240 -18.23 3.02 3.50
CA ALA A 240 -18.35 4.14 4.44
C ALA A 240 -18.13 3.71 5.90
N ALA A 241 -18.37 2.44 6.23
CA ALA A 241 -18.03 1.87 7.53
C ALA A 241 -16.52 1.70 7.74
N LEU A 242 -15.73 1.60 6.67
CA LEU A 242 -14.27 1.46 6.71
C LEU A 242 -13.55 2.81 6.62
N LEU A 243 -14.03 3.72 5.78
CA LEU A 243 -13.39 5.01 5.52
C LEU A 243 -14.44 6.09 5.32
N ASP A 244 -14.19 7.28 5.90
CA ASP A 244 -14.99 8.47 5.64
C ASP A 244 -15.06 8.72 4.11
N PRO A 245 -16.27 8.75 3.51
CA PRO A 245 -16.42 8.97 2.08
C PRO A 245 -15.76 10.24 1.57
N GLU A 246 -15.64 11.29 2.39
CA GLU A 246 -14.93 12.52 2.03
C GLU A 246 -13.45 12.27 1.76
N LEU A 247 -12.80 11.42 2.56
CA LEU A 247 -11.40 11.04 2.38
C LEU A 247 -11.22 10.14 1.15
N ALA A 248 -12.16 9.21 0.91
CA ALA A 248 -12.15 8.36 -0.28
C ALA A 248 -12.32 9.19 -1.57
N GLN A 249 -13.19 10.20 -1.54
CA GLN A 249 -13.43 11.12 -2.66
C GLN A 249 -12.30 12.13 -2.85
N ALA A 250 -11.42 12.32 -1.87
CA ALA A 250 -10.24 13.16 -1.99
C ALA A 250 -9.08 12.48 -2.72
N ALA A 251 -9.13 11.16 -2.92
CA ALA A 251 -8.10 10.36 -3.59
C ALA A 251 -7.90 10.80 -5.06
N PRO A 252 -6.72 11.32 -5.44
CA PRO A 252 -6.46 11.79 -6.81
C PRO A 252 -6.62 10.69 -7.87
N GLY A 253 -6.32 9.44 -7.53
CA GLY A 253 -6.42 8.28 -8.42
C GLY A 253 -7.84 7.98 -8.90
N ARG A 254 -8.87 8.49 -8.22
CA ARG A 254 -10.29 8.34 -8.62
C ARG A 254 -10.55 8.85 -10.03
N VAL A 255 -9.81 9.87 -10.48
CA VAL A 255 -10.04 10.49 -11.80
C VAL A 255 -9.68 9.55 -12.95
N LEU A 256 -8.95 8.46 -12.71
CA LEU A 256 -8.64 7.45 -13.72
C LEU A 256 -9.88 6.72 -14.27
N THR A 257 -11.03 6.89 -13.63
CA THR A 257 -12.34 6.47 -14.12
C THR A 257 -12.95 7.43 -15.15
N THR A 258 -12.30 8.58 -15.39
CA THR A 258 -12.79 9.69 -16.22
C THR A 258 -11.66 10.24 -17.11
N PRO A 259 -11.96 10.90 -18.25
CA PRO A 259 -10.95 11.44 -19.15
C PRO A 259 -10.38 12.78 -18.66
N VAL A 260 -9.72 12.80 -17.50
CA VAL A 260 -9.11 14.01 -16.91
C VAL A 260 -7.60 14.04 -17.19
N ARG A 261 -7.06 15.19 -17.60
CA ARG A 261 -5.63 15.38 -17.95
C ARG A 261 -4.66 15.44 -16.77
N ARG A 262 -5.13 15.80 -15.56
CA ARG A 262 -4.32 15.88 -14.33
C ARG A 262 -5.14 15.41 -13.13
N SER A 263 -4.54 14.60 -12.26
CA SER A 263 -5.16 14.21 -10.99
C SER A 263 -5.06 15.37 -9.99
N PRO A 264 -6.17 16.04 -9.64
CA PRO A 264 -6.14 17.11 -8.66
C PRO A 264 -5.72 16.54 -7.31
N GLN A 265 -4.81 17.24 -6.62
CA GLN A 265 -4.49 16.90 -5.23
C GLN A 265 -5.60 17.40 -4.31
N PRO A 266 -5.81 16.77 -3.13
CA PRO A 266 -6.74 17.29 -2.15
C PRO A 266 -6.33 18.70 -1.71
N SER A 267 -7.30 19.53 -1.38
CA SER A 267 -7.10 20.90 -0.89
C SER A 267 -8.02 21.20 0.31
N GLY A 268 -7.81 22.34 0.98
CA GLY A 268 -8.65 22.77 2.10
C GLY A 268 -8.59 21.82 3.31
N ASP A 269 -9.72 21.67 4.00
CA ASP A 269 -9.79 20.94 5.28
C ASP A 269 -9.51 19.45 5.13
N VAL A 270 -9.98 18.82 4.05
CA VAL A 270 -9.74 17.40 3.79
C VAL A 270 -8.25 17.12 3.58
N GLN A 271 -7.52 18.02 2.89
CA GLN A 271 -6.07 17.93 2.74
C GLN A 271 -5.36 18.04 4.08
N GLN A 272 -5.77 18.99 4.93
CA GLN A 272 -5.17 19.17 6.25
C GLN A 272 -5.39 17.95 7.14
N ARG A 273 -6.60 17.37 7.13
CA ARG A 273 -6.93 16.14 7.85
C ARG A 273 -6.08 14.95 7.40
N LEU A 274 -5.98 14.73 6.08
CA LEU A 274 -5.16 13.66 5.50
C LEU A 274 -3.68 13.82 5.85
N TYR A 275 -3.15 15.03 5.73
CA TYR A 275 -1.75 15.31 6.05
C TYR A 275 -1.45 15.15 7.55
N ALA A 276 -2.32 15.69 8.42
CA ALA A 276 -2.17 15.53 9.87
C ALA A 276 -2.24 14.07 10.28
N ASP A 277 -3.14 13.29 9.69
CA ASP A 277 -3.27 11.85 9.91
C ASP A 277 -2.01 11.09 9.48
N LEU A 278 -1.48 11.39 8.29
CA LEU A 278 -0.23 10.83 7.79
C LEU A 278 0.93 11.06 8.76
N ILE A 279 1.12 12.31 9.21
CA ILE A 279 2.22 12.66 10.12
C ILE A 279 2.03 11.99 11.49
N ARG A 280 0.81 11.98 12.04
CA ARG A 280 0.49 11.28 13.29
C ARG A 280 0.87 9.80 13.21
N ARG A 281 0.51 9.12 12.12
CA ARG A 281 0.83 7.70 11.91
C ARG A 281 2.34 7.48 11.71
N TYR A 282 3.02 8.39 11.01
CA TYR A 282 4.47 8.32 10.83
C TYR A 282 5.19 8.41 12.18
N GLU A 283 4.89 9.44 12.97
CA GLU A 283 5.52 9.70 14.27
C GLU A 283 5.15 8.63 15.32
N GLY A 284 3.95 8.05 15.21
CA GLY A 284 3.51 6.94 16.04
C GLY A 284 4.03 5.56 15.63
N ALA A 285 4.87 5.47 14.59
CA ALA A 285 5.32 4.21 13.98
C ALA A 285 4.14 3.27 13.68
N ARG A 286 3.09 3.80 13.03
CA ARG A 286 1.89 3.07 12.62
C ARG A 286 1.80 2.93 11.11
N THR A 287 1.20 1.84 10.64
CA THR A 287 0.86 1.64 9.23
C THR A 287 -0.07 2.73 8.72
N PHE A 288 0.02 3.02 7.44
CA PHE A 288 -0.85 3.99 6.76
C PHE A 288 -2.16 3.36 6.26
N ASP A 289 -2.25 2.02 6.28
CA ASP A 289 -3.47 1.26 5.99
C ASP A 289 -4.58 1.47 7.05
N LEU A 290 -5.80 1.02 6.78
CA LEU A 290 -7.00 1.21 7.61
C LEU A 290 -6.86 0.68 9.03
N VAL A 291 -5.91 -0.22 9.28
CA VAL A 291 -5.76 -0.92 10.57
C VAL A 291 -4.85 -0.15 11.53
N GLU A 292 -3.98 0.74 11.04
CA GLU A 292 -3.09 1.57 11.88
C GLU A 292 -2.21 0.77 12.86
N ARG A 293 -1.71 -0.39 12.43
CA ARG A 293 -0.90 -1.28 13.25
C ARG A 293 0.43 -0.66 13.59
N ARG A 294 0.95 -0.94 14.78
CA ARG A 294 2.30 -0.53 15.14
C ARG A 294 3.32 -1.36 14.37
N ILE A 295 4.35 -0.73 13.84
CA ILE A 295 5.45 -1.39 13.14
C ILE A 295 6.76 -1.17 13.91
N PRO A 296 7.76 -2.06 13.75
CA PRO A 296 9.05 -1.98 14.45
C PRO A 296 9.98 -0.89 13.90
N ASP A 297 9.48 -0.02 13.03
CA ASP A 297 10.23 1.06 12.39
C ASP A 297 10.61 2.18 13.38
N ARG A 298 11.88 2.57 13.37
CA ARG A 298 12.37 3.72 14.12
C ARG A 298 12.23 4.98 13.25
N PRO A 299 11.46 6.00 13.69
CA PRO A 299 11.15 7.17 12.89
C PRO A 299 12.36 8.00 12.44
#